data_AF-A0A2C6MEF8-F1
#
_entry.id   AF-A0A2C6MEF8-F1
#
_cell.length_a   1.000
_cell.length_b   1.000
_cell.length_c   1.000
_cell.angle_alpha   90.00
_cell.angle_beta   90.00
_cell.angle_gamma   90.00
#
_symmetry.space_group_name_H-M   'P 1'
#
loop_
_entity.id
_entity.type
_entity.pdbx_description
1 polymer ?
#
loop_
_entity_poly.entity_id
_entity_poly.type
_entity_poly.pdbx_seq_one_letter_code
_entity_poly.pdbx_strand_id
1 'polypeptide(L)'
;MDRKNGGVTVLPPFVKEMGGEWYKGTANAIYQNIEFVDQYRPKYLLVLSGDHIYKMDYSLMLDFHKEKQADATIAVIEVPWEEASSFGIMNTAQDARIIEFEEKPAMPKSNLASMGVYIFNWELLKKYLEEDEQNLRSSNDFGKNIIPMMLKAGQKMYAYPFKGYWRDVGTIESLWQANMDLLSDKPKLNLNDPKWRIYSVNPNHPPQYITPTARVSGSLVNEGVWSAGK
;
A
#
# COMPACT_ATOMS: atom_id res chain seq x y z
N MET A 1 -13.81 -3.08 20.36
CA MET A 1 -12.47 -2.49 20.13
C MET A 1 -12.15 -1.68 21.37
N ASP A 2 -11.44 -2.27 22.30
CA ASP A 2 -11.05 -1.63 23.54
C ASP A 2 -9.62 -1.12 23.37
N ARG A 3 -9.40 0.20 23.27
CA ARG A 3 -8.04 0.77 23.21
C ARG A 3 -8.02 2.18 23.79
N LYS A 4 -7.54 2.29 25.02
CA LYS A 4 -7.16 3.58 25.63
C LYS A 4 -6.09 4.35 24.82
N ASN A 5 -5.31 3.68 23.98
CA ASN A 5 -4.17 4.26 23.22
C ASN A 5 -4.13 3.85 21.74
N GLY A 6 -5.25 3.54 21.09
CA GLY A 6 -5.25 3.17 19.67
C GLY A 6 -6.61 3.35 19.02
N GLY A 7 -6.61 3.65 17.73
CA GLY A 7 -7.82 3.96 16.99
C GLY A 7 -7.52 4.30 15.54
N VAL A 8 -8.57 4.61 14.80
CA VAL A 8 -8.46 5.17 13.45
C VAL A 8 -8.75 6.66 13.57
N THR A 9 -7.79 7.48 13.17
CA THR A 9 -7.98 8.93 13.07
C THR A 9 -7.95 9.30 11.60
N VAL A 10 -8.98 10.03 11.16
CA VAL A 10 -9.00 10.62 9.82
C VAL A 10 -8.45 12.03 9.94
N LEU A 11 -7.35 12.31 9.25
CA LEU A 11 -6.71 13.61 9.23
C LEU A 11 -7.06 14.29 7.90
N PRO A 12 -8.04 15.22 7.89
CA PRO A 12 -8.37 15.95 6.67
C PRO A 12 -7.25 16.95 6.32
N PRO A 13 -7.11 17.33 5.04
CA PRO A 13 -6.22 18.42 4.65
C PRO A 13 -6.61 19.72 5.39
N PHE A 14 -5.59 20.45 5.86
CA PHE A 14 -5.77 21.70 6.59
C PHE A 14 -6.24 22.83 5.66
N VAL A 15 -7.27 23.56 6.09
CA VAL A 15 -7.66 24.83 5.47
C VAL A 15 -6.97 25.95 6.25
N LYS A 16 -5.99 26.64 5.65
CA LYS A 16 -5.43 27.87 6.23
C LYS A 16 -6.36 29.05 5.96
N GLU A 17 -6.25 30.13 6.76
CA GLU A 17 -7.08 31.34 6.66
C GLU A 17 -7.11 31.99 5.26
N MET A 18 -6.14 31.69 4.38
CA MET A 18 -6.06 32.19 3.00
C MET A 18 -6.46 31.14 1.92
N GLY A 19 -7.23 30.12 2.28
CA GLY A 19 -7.77 29.12 1.34
C GLY A 19 -7.35 27.69 1.63
N GLY A 20 -8.13 26.72 1.15
CA GLY A 20 -7.85 25.30 1.33
C GLY A 20 -6.66 24.85 0.49
N GLU A 21 -5.58 24.41 1.16
CA GLU A 21 -4.46 23.76 0.49
C GLU A 21 -4.70 22.24 0.48
N TRP A 22 -4.98 21.69 -0.70
CA TRP A 22 -4.91 20.24 -0.90
C TRP A 22 -3.48 19.74 -0.72
N TYR A 23 -3.29 18.49 -0.31
CA TYR A 23 -1.95 17.91 -0.24
C TYR A 23 -1.27 17.97 -1.61
N LYS A 24 -0.06 18.54 -1.64
CA LYS A 24 0.73 18.68 -2.88
C LYS A 24 1.18 17.33 -3.46
N GLY A 25 1.33 16.33 -2.60
CA GLY A 25 1.73 14.97 -2.94
C GLY A 25 1.68 14.05 -1.73
N THR A 26 2.01 12.77 -1.94
CA THR A 26 1.92 11.73 -0.91
C THR A 26 2.83 11.99 0.30
N ALA A 27 4.00 12.60 0.10
CA ALA A 27 4.90 12.96 1.20
C ALA A 27 4.41 14.21 1.93
N ASN A 28 3.84 15.20 1.22
CA ASN A 28 3.25 16.38 1.83
C ASN A 28 2.11 16.03 2.81
N ALA A 29 1.34 14.99 2.52
CA ALA A 29 0.30 14.51 3.42
C ALA A 29 0.84 14.11 4.81
N ILE A 30 2.04 13.53 4.87
CA ILE A 30 2.69 13.21 6.16
C ILE A 30 3.33 14.47 6.75
N TYR A 31 3.98 15.31 5.93
CA TYR A 31 4.59 16.56 6.38
C TYR A 31 3.60 17.46 7.14
N GLN A 32 2.43 17.71 6.57
CA GLN A 32 1.38 18.55 7.19
C GLN A 32 0.87 17.98 8.53
N ASN A 33 1.12 16.69 8.79
CA ASN A 33 0.67 15.97 9.98
C ASN A 33 1.83 15.53 10.89
N ILE A 34 3.04 16.09 10.73
CA ILE A 34 4.20 15.78 11.58
C ILE A 34 3.86 15.95 13.07
N GLU A 35 3.20 17.03 13.45
CA GLU A 35 2.83 17.29 14.85
C GLU A 35 1.95 16.18 15.43
N PHE A 36 1.02 15.65 14.64
CA PHE A 36 0.17 14.53 15.05
C PHE A 36 0.99 13.26 15.25
N VAL A 37 1.91 12.96 14.33
CA VAL A 37 2.79 11.78 14.45
C VAL A 37 3.73 11.91 15.65
N ASP A 38 4.29 13.10 15.89
CA ASP A 38 5.22 13.39 16.99
C ASP A 38 4.58 13.20 18.37
N GLN A 39 3.27 13.38 18.51
CA GLN A 39 2.55 13.11 19.78
C GLN A 39 2.71 11.66 20.24
N TYR A 40 2.88 10.72 19.31
CA TYR A 40 3.07 9.30 19.61
C TYR A 40 4.55 8.93 19.80
N ARG A 41 5.49 9.84 19.47
CA ARG A 41 6.95 9.62 19.50
C ARG A 41 7.36 8.26 18.89
N PRO A 42 6.91 7.92 17.67
CA PRO A 42 7.20 6.61 17.11
C PRO A 42 8.68 6.50 16.75
N LYS A 43 9.26 5.31 16.98
CA LYS A 43 10.60 4.99 16.45
C LYS A 43 10.55 4.74 14.94
N TYR A 44 9.52 4.02 14.50
CA TYR A 44 9.30 3.62 13.12
C TYR A 44 7.95 4.09 12.64
N LEU A 45 7.87 4.56 11.39
CA LEU A 45 6.62 4.87 10.72
C LEU A 45 6.37 3.86 9.60
N LEU A 46 5.22 3.20 9.64
CA LEU A 46 4.70 2.36 8.55
C LEU A 46 3.75 3.19 7.69
N VAL A 47 4.06 3.34 6.41
CA VAL A 47 3.25 4.04 5.41
C VAL A 47 2.66 2.99 4.46
N LEU A 48 1.35 3.04 4.23
CA LEU A 48 0.62 2.06 3.42
C LEU A 48 -0.19 2.78 2.34
N SER A 49 -0.19 2.24 1.13
CA SER A 49 -1.19 2.60 0.11
C SER A 49 -2.55 2.00 0.46
N GLY A 50 -3.61 2.81 0.35
CA GLY A 50 -4.98 2.43 0.72
C GLY A 50 -5.81 1.78 -0.39
N ASP A 51 -5.25 1.62 -1.58
CA ASP A 51 -5.91 1.23 -2.82
C ASP A 51 -5.43 -0.13 -3.37
N HIS A 52 -4.73 -0.91 -2.57
CA HIS A 52 -4.24 -2.24 -2.95
C HIS A 52 -5.00 -3.37 -2.23
N ILE A 53 -5.13 -4.51 -2.90
CA ILE A 53 -5.75 -5.73 -2.32
C ILE A 53 -4.66 -6.77 -2.03
N TYR A 54 -4.37 -7.00 -0.75
CA TYR A 54 -3.37 -7.98 -0.30
C TYR A 54 -3.55 -8.36 1.18
N LYS A 55 -2.80 -9.37 1.62
CA LYS A 55 -2.64 -9.74 3.03
C LYS A 55 -1.15 -9.81 3.35
N MET A 56 -0.68 -8.99 4.28
CA MET A 56 0.74 -8.92 4.65
C MET A 56 0.89 -8.75 6.16
N ASP A 57 1.76 -9.56 6.76
CA ASP A 57 2.21 -9.37 8.13
C ASP A 57 3.37 -8.38 8.19
N TYR A 58 3.05 -7.15 8.57
CA TYR A 58 4.04 -6.07 8.68
C TYR A 58 5.05 -6.29 9.81
N SER A 59 4.79 -7.20 10.77
CA SER A 59 5.77 -7.50 11.82
C SER A 59 7.04 -8.11 11.24
N LEU A 60 6.90 -8.98 10.23
CA LEU A 60 8.03 -9.60 9.51
C LEU A 60 8.84 -8.55 8.73
N MET A 61 8.17 -7.60 8.09
CA MET A 61 8.82 -6.50 7.38
C MET A 61 9.56 -5.58 8.37
N LEU A 62 8.98 -5.32 9.54
CA LEU A 62 9.61 -4.52 10.59
C LEU A 62 10.83 -5.23 11.19
N ASP A 63 10.77 -6.55 11.38
CA ASP A 63 11.91 -7.31 11.89
C ASP A 63 13.05 -7.35 10.88
N PHE A 64 12.74 -7.51 9.59
CA PHE A 64 13.72 -7.35 8.51
C PHE A 64 14.35 -5.94 8.51
N HIS A 65 13.54 -4.89 8.66
CA HIS A 65 14.01 -3.50 8.76
C HIS A 65 15.01 -3.31 9.91
N LYS A 66 14.72 -3.90 11.08
CA LYS A 66 15.62 -3.87 12.25
C LYS A 66 16.90 -4.69 12.03
N GLU A 67 16.77 -5.90 11.49
CA GLU A 67 17.90 -6.81 11.24
C GLU A 67 18.93 -6.15 10.31
N LYS A 68 18.45 -5.52 9.23
CA LYS A 68 19.29 -4.80 8.27
C LYS A 68 19.81 -3.46 8.79
N GLN A 69 19.33 -3.01 9.95
CA GLN A 69 19.54 -1.65 10.48
C GLN A 69 19.26 -0.61 9.40
N ALA A 70 18.13 -0.79 8.71
CA ALA A 70 17.75 0.03 7.57
C ALA A 70 17.27 1.41 8.02
N ASP A 71 17.49 2.39 7.16
CA ASP A 71 16.93 3.74 7.27
C ASP A 71 15.52 3.79 6.68
N ALA A 72 15.34 3.04 5.58
CA ALA A 72 14.06 2.77 4.96
C ALA A 72 13.98 1.32 4.45
N THR A 73 12.80 0.73 4.54
CA THR A 73 12.50 -0.56 3.92
C THR A 73 11.25 -0.43 3.07
N ILE A 74 11.31 -0.92 1.84
CA ILE A 74 10.22 -0.80 0.87
C ILE A 74 9.76 -2.20 0.49
N ALA A 75 8.47 -2.49 0.63
CA ALA A 75 7.94 -3.78 0.19
C ALA A 75 7.89 -3.80 -1.35
N VAL A 76 8.42 -4.87 -1.93
CA VAL A 76 8.43 -5.09 -3.37
C VAL A 76 7.81 -6.43 -3.72
N ILE A 77 7.25 -6.52 -4.92
CA ILE A 77 6.74 -7.76 -5.49
C ILE A 77 7.23 -7.92 -6.93
N GLU A 78 7.53 -9.15 -7.34
CA GLU A 78 7.79 -9.46 -8.74
C GLU A 78 6.50 -9.37 -9.56
N VAL A 79 6.50 -8.51 -10.58
CA VAL A 79 5.40 -8.38 -11.54
C VAL A 79 5.82 -8.94 -12.91
N PRO A 80 4.87 -9.25 -13.81
CA PRO A 80 5.20 -9.53 -15.21
C PRO A 80 5.98 -8.36 -15.84
N TRP A 81 6.94 -8.66 -16.70
CA TRP A 81 7.82 -7.64 -17.30
C TRP A 81 7.05 -6.64 -18.15
N GLU A 82 5.99 -7.09 -18.80
CA GLU A 82 5.04 -6.29 -19.58
C GLU A 82 4.27 -5.25 -18.74
N GLU A 83 4.11 -5.50 -17.44
CA GLU A 83 3.43 -4.59 -16.51
C GLU A 83 4.40 -3.66 -15.76
N ALA A 84 5.69 -4.04 -15.67
CA ALA A 84 6.70 -3.39 -14.84
C ALA A 84 6.84 -1.87 -15.10
N SER A 85 6.68 -1.41 -16.34
CA SER A 85 6.77 0.01 -16.69
C SER A 85 5.66 0.88 -16.08
N SER A 86 4.61 0.28 -15.52
CA SER A 86 3.51 0.98 -14.85
C SER A 86 3.81 1.31 -13.38
N PHE A 87 4.90 0.77 -12.83
CA PHE A 87 5.23 0.84 -11.40
C PHE A 87 6.54 1.57 -11.14
N GLY A 88 6.76 1.94 -9.87
CA GLY A 88 8.09 2.29 -9.38
C GLY A 88 8.95 1.03 -9.24
N ILE A 89 10.02 0.93 -10.02
CA ILE A 89 10.89 -0.25 -10.11
C ILE A 89 12.13 -0.08 -9.25
N MET A 90 12.43 -1.12 -8.46
CA MET A 90 13.60 -1.20 -7.59
C MET A 90 14.68 -2.09 -8.21
N ASN A 91 15.89 -1.55 -8.33
CA ASN A 91 17.08 -2.32 -8.66
C ASN A 91 17.87 -2.58 -7.38
N THR A 92 18.15 -3.84 -7.09
CA THR A 92 18.73 -4.26 -5.81
C THR A 92 20.05 -5.00 -5.99
N ALA A 93 20.91 -4.90 -4.98
CA ALA A 93 22.06 -5.78 -4.81
C ALA A 93 21.60 -7.17 -4.31
N GLN A 94 22.52 -8.13 -4.28
CA GLN A 94 22.24 -9.50 -3.82
C GLN A 94 21.73 -9.57 -2.37
N ASP A 95 22.07 -8.61 -1.51
CA ASP A 95 21.64 -8.55 -0.11
C ASP A 95 20.31 -7.80 0.10
N ALA A 96 19.60 -7.52 -1.01
CA ALA A 96 18.38 -6.74 -1.13
C ALA A 96 18.54 -5.23 -0.85
N ARG A 97 19.78 -4.71 -0.78
CA ARG A 97 20.00 -3.26 -0.71
C ARG A 97 19.56 -2.59 -2.01
N ILE A 98 18.79 -1.51 -1.91
CA ILE A 98 18.33 -0.74 -3.07
C ILE A 98 19.50 0.10 -3.58
N ILE A 99 19.82 -0.08 -4.87
CA ILE A 99 20.88 0.65 -5.56
C ILE A 99 20.28 1.82 -6.34
N GLU A 100 19.15 1.57 -6.98
CA GLU A 100 18.49 2.53 -7.88
C GLU A 100 16.98 2.35 -7.80
N PHE A 101 16.26 3.45 -7.95
CA PHE A 101 14.81 3.50 -8.05
C PHE A 101 14.42 4.26 -9.32
N GLU A 102 13.56 3.65 -10.12
CA GLU A 102 13.06 4.22 -11.37
C GLU A 102 11.53 4.32 -11.29
N GLU A 103 10.98 5.55 -11.29
CA GLU A 103 9.53 5.76 -11.29
C GLU A 103 8.99 5.58 -12.72
N LYS A 104 8.19 4.53 -12.94
CA LYS A 104 7.52 4.21 -14.22
C LYS A 104 8.46 4.26 -15.43
N PRO A 105 9.55 3.47 -15.43
CA PRO A 105 10.52 3.49 -16.51
C PRO A 105 9.93 2.91 -17.79
N ALA A 106 10.21 3.55 -18.93
CA ALA A 106 9.83 3.01 -20.24
C ALA A 106 10.51 1.66 -20.54
N MET A 107 11.73 1.46 -20.03
CA MET A 107 12.50 0.21 -20.16
C MET A 107 12.99 -0.22 -18.77
N PRO A 108 12.21 -1.01 -18.01
CA PRO A 108 12.59 -1.44 -16.67
C PRO A 108 13.83 -2.35 -16.72
N LYS A 109 14.75 -2.18 -15.75
CA LYS A 109 15.93 -3.07 -15.58
C LYS A 109 15.66 -4.25 -14.64
N SER A 110 14.55 -4.20 -13.93
CA SER A 110 14.08 -5.16 -12.93
C SER A 110 12.56 -5.21 -13.00
N ASN A 111 11.97 -6.31 -12.53
CA ASN A 111 10.53 -6.44 -12.37
C ASN A 111 10.09 -6.41 -10.90
N LEU A 112 10.95 -5.94 -9.99
CA LEU A 112 10.62 -5.70 -8.59
C LEU A 112 9.87 -4.37 -8.46
N ALA A 113 8.55 -4.44 -8.49
CA ALA A 113 7.67 -3.29 -8.33
C ALA A 113 7.49 -2.92 -6.86
N SER A 114 7.58 -1.63 -6.56
CA SER A 114 7.22 -1.06 -5.26
C SER A 114 5.72 -1.23 -5.01
N MET A 115 5.36 -1.75 -3.84
CA MET A 115 3.96 -1.92 -3.43
C MET A 115 3.37 -0.66 -2.78
N GLY A 116 4.10 0.45 -2.70
CA GLY A 116 3.65 1.64 -1.96
C GLY A 116 3.58 1.41 -0.44
N VAL A 117 4.35 0.45 0.07
CA VAL A 117 4.41 0.08 1.50
C VAL A 117 5.83 0.32 1.99
N TYR A 118 5.97 1.19 2.98
CA TYR A 118 7.27 1.68 3.44
C TYR A 118 7.37 1.62 4.97
N ILE A 119 8.53 1.23 5.49
CA ILE A 119 8.91 1.44 6.89
C ILE A 119 10.10 2.40 6.91
N PHE A 120 10.00 3.46 7.71
CA PHE A 120 11.07 4.43 7.91
C PHE A 120 11.44 4.59 9.38
N ASN A 121 12.69 4.94 9.65
CA ASN A 121 13.07 5.58 10.91
C ASN A 121 12.43 6.98 10.97
N TRP A 122 11.53 7.24 11.93
CA TRP A 122 10.70 8.44 11.93
C TRP A 122 11.52 9.74 11.96
N GLU A 123 12.48 9.85 12.90
CA GLU A 123 13.35 11.02 13.02
C GLU A 123 14.14 11.34 11.76
N LEU A 124 14.49 10.31 10.98
CA LEU A 124 15.19 10.49 9.72
C LEU A 124 14.22 10.93 8.61
N LEU A 125 13.08 10.26 8.48
CA LEU A 125 12.05 10.62 7.51
C LEU A 125 11.60 12.07 7.70
N LYS A 126 11.35 12.49 8.95
CA LYS A 126 10.94 13.85 9.29
C LYS A 126 11.87 14.90 8.70
N LYS A 127 13.19 14.72 8.82
CA LYS A 127 14.19 15.62 8.22
C LYS A 127 14.05 15.72 6.71
N TYR A 128 13.85 14.59 6.04
CA TYR A 128 13.65 14.57 4.59
C TYR A 128 12.32 15.19 4.17
N LEU A 129 11.25 15.04 4.94
CA LEU A 129 9.97 15.72 4.69
C LEU A 129 10.11 17.25 4.82
N GLU A 130 10.83 17.72 5.84
CA GLU A 130 11.10 19.15 6.05
C GLU A 130 11.99 19.75 4.95
N GLU A 131 13.01 19.02 4.51
CA GLU A 131 13.89 19.44 3.40
C GLU A 131 13.12 19.46 2.06
N ASP A 132 12.30 18.45 1.81
CA ASP A 132 11.49 18.33 0.60
C ASP A 132 10.44 19.43 0.48
N GLU A 133 9.83 19.85 1.59
CA GLU A 133 8.87 20.98 1.61
C GLU A 133 9.54 22.32 1.25
N GLN A 134 10.80 22.52 1.66
CA GLN A 134 11.55 23.74 1.35
C GLN A 134 11.94 23.84 -0.13
N ASN A 135 11.93 22.72 -0.85
CA ASN A 135 12.27 22.67 -2.27
C ASN A 135 11.04 22.98 -3.15
N LEU A 136 10.97 24.21 -3.65
CA LEU A 136 9.90 24.68 -4.55
C LEU A 136 9.75 23.90 -5.87
N ARG A 137 10.75 23.09 -6.25
CA ARG A 137 10.71 22.24 -7.44
C ARG A 137 10.24 20.81 -7.15
N SER A 138 10.03 20.47 -5.88
CA SER A 138 9.55 19.15 -5.49
C SER A 138 8.07 19.00 -5.84
N SER A 139 7.67 17.78 -6.18
CA SER A 139 6.25 17.39 -6.25
C SER A 139 5.72 16.86 -4.91
N ASN A 140 6.56 16.89 -3.86
CA ASN A 140 6.30 16.38 -2.53
C ASN A 140 5.72 14.96 -2.51
N ASP A 141 6.33 14.07 -3.28
CA ASP A 141 5.91 12.69 -3.45
C ASP A 141 7.00 11.70 -3.02
N PHE A 142 6.60 10.56 -2.46
CA PHE A 142 7.54 9.53 -2.01
C PHE A 142 8.40 8.97 -3.15
N GLY A 143 7.76 8.54 -4.24
CA GLY A 143 8.47 7.94 -5.38
C GLY A 143 9.31 8.99 -6.12
N LYS A 144 8.75 10.17 -6.38
CA LYS A 144 9.45 11.17 -7.19
C LYS A 144 10.53 11.95 -6.44
N ASN A 145 10.41 12.10 -5.12
CA ASN A 145 11.26 13.00 -4.35
C ASN A 145 11.95 12.32 -3.15
N ILE A 146 11.20 11.82 -2.18
CA ILE A 146 11.77 11.33 -0.90
C ILE A 146 12.70 10.14 -1.11
N ILE A 147 12.24 9.09 -1.80
CA ILE A 147 13.04 7.87 -2.04
C ILE A 147 14.31 8.18 -2.84
N PRO A 148 14.26 8.90 -3.99
CA PRO A 148 15.46 9.33 -4.71
C PRO A 148 16.42 10.17 -3.88
N MET A 149 15.90 11.07 -3.04
CA MET A 149 16.71 11.95 -2.19
C MET A 149 17.46 11.14 -1.11
N MET A 150 16.78 10.21 -0.43
CA MET A 150 17.40 9.30 0.52
C MET A 150 18.47 8.40 -0.12
N LEU A 151 18.20 7.88 -1.32
CA LEU A 151 19.17 7.08 -2.09
C LEU A 151 20.42 7.90 -2.45
N LYS A 152 20.25 9.12 -2.96
CA LYS A 152 21.37 10.04 -3.30
C LYS A 152 22.21 10.40 -2.09
N ALA A 153 21.58 10.54 -0.93
CA ALA A 153 22.26 10.80 0.34
C ALA A 153 22.96 9.55 0.94
N GLY A 154 22.84 8.38 0.30
CA GLY A 154 23.50 7.15 0.72
C GLY A 154 22.85 6.44 1.90
N GLN A 155 21.57 6.73 2.20
CA GLN A 155 20.83 6.08 3.27
C GLN A 155 20.73 4.56 3.04
N LYS A 156 20.68 3.77 4.12
CA LYS A 156 20.59 2.31 4.06
C LYS A 156 19.17 1.88 3.72
N MET A 157 18.88 1.77 2.43
CA MET A 157 17.56 1.40 1.93
C MET A 157 17.53 -0.05 1.44
N TYR A 158 16.51 -0.81 1.85
CA TYR A 158 16.38 -2.22 1.49
C TYR A 158 15.01 -2.55 0.93
N ALA A 159 14.97 -3.44 -0.06
CA ALA A 159 13.75 -4.00 -0.60
C ALA A 159 13.35 -5.23 0.24
N TYR A 160 12.12 -5.25 0.73
CA TYR A 160 11.53 -6.42 1.38
C TYR A 160 10.71 -7.21 0.35
N PRO A 161 11.14 -8.41 -0.08
CA PRO A 161 10.43 -9.18 -1.08
C PRO A 161 9.17 -9.79 -0.48
N PHE A 162 8.01 -9.22 -0.81
CA PHE A 162 6.72 -9.76 -0.44
C PHE A 162 6.37 -10.97 -1.31
N LYS A 163 5.84 -12.01 -0.68
CA LYS A 163 5.33 -13.20 -1.35
C LYS A 163 3.88 -13.39 -0.95
N GLY A 164 2.98 -13.30 -1.93
CA GLY A 164 1.56 -13.48 -1.68
C GLY A 164 0.72 -12.91 -2.82
N TYR A 165 -0.59 -12.92 -2.60
CA TYR A 165 -1.51 -12.23 -3.49
C TYR A 165 -1.41 -10.72 -3.27
N TRP A 166 -1.21 -9.99 -4.36
CA TRP A 166 -1.28 -8.53 -4.40
C TRP A 166 -1.89 -8.11 -5.74
N ARG A 167 -2.77 -7.11 -5.67
CA ARG A 167 -3.31 -6.40 -6.83
C ARG A 167 -3.34 -4.91 -6.56
N ASP A 168 -2.76 -4.15 -7.47
CA ASP A 168 -3.10 -2.74 -7.68
C ASP A 168 -4.43 -2.69 -8.43
N VAL A 169 -5.45 -2.08 -7.83
CA VAL A 169 -6.79 -1.93 -8.43
C VAL A 169 -7.04 -0.52 -8.96
N GLY A 170 -6.00 0.12 -9.50
CA GLY A 170 -6.08 1.44 -10.12
C GLY A 170 -6.82 1.50 -11.48
N THR A 171 -7.17 0.36 -12.08
CA THR A 171 -7.89 0.30 -13.38
C THR A 171 -9.17 -0.52 -13.31
N ILE A 172 -10.12 -0.28 -14.22
CA ILE A 172 -11.36 -1.07 -14.31
C ILE A 172 -11.05 -2.56 -14.55
N GLU A 173 -10.07 -2.84 -15.41
CA GLU A 173 -9.66 -4.19 -15.75
C GLU A 173 -9.01 -4.91 -14.56
N SER A 174 -8.11 -4.25 -13.83
CA SER A 174 -7.49 -4.83 -12.63
C SER A 174 -8.53 -5.08 -11.53
N LEU A 175 -9.48 -4.16 -11.33
CA LEU A 175 -10.59 -4.36 -10.40
C LEU A 175 -11.48 -5.53 -10.80
N TRP A 176 -11.83 -5.64 -12.09
CA TRP A 176 -12.60 -6.77 -12.61
C TRP A 176 -11.85 -8.09 -12.41
N GLN A 177 -10.57 -8.13 -12.78
CA GLN A 177 -9.74 -9.32 -12.64
C GLN A 177 -9.57 -9.74 -11.18
N ALA A 178 -9.41 -8.78 -10.25
CA ALA A 178 -9.34 -9.08 -8.82
C ALA A 178 -10.61 -9.75 -8.29
N ASN A 179 -11.78 -9.38 -8.81
CA ASN A 179 -13.05 -10.06 -8.49
C ASN A 179 -13.13 -11.44 -9.14
N MET A 180 -12.71 -11.57 -10.41
CA MET A 180 -12.73 -12.86 -11.12
C MET A 180 -11.75 -13.87 -10.52
N ASP A 181 -10.61 -13.43 -9.98
CA ASP A 181 -9.63 -14.26 -9.28
C ASP A 181 -10.26 -15.04 -8.10
N LEU A 182 -11.35 -14.53 -7.51
CA LEU A 182 -12.08 -15.17 -6.41
C LEU A 182 -12.97 -16.33 -6.86
N LEU A 183 -13.30 -16.42 -8.15
CA LEU A 183 -14.19 -17.44 -8.70
C LEU A 183 -13.45 -18.75 -9.04
N SER A 184 -12.13 -18.76 -8.93
CA SER A 184 -11.30 -19.95 -9.11
C SER A 184 -11.59 -20.99 -8.03
N ASP A 185 -11.48 -22.29 -8.37
CA ASP A 185 -11.60 -23.40 -7.40
C ASP A 185 -10.60 -23.28 -6.23
N LYS A 186 -9.45 -22.64 -6.46
CA LYS A 186 -8.41 -22.38 -5.47
C LYS A 186 -7.98 -20.91 -5.58
N PRO A 187 -8.78 -19.96 -5.05
CA PRO A 187 -8.47 -18.55 -5.18
C PRO A 187 -7.17 -18.23 -4.44
N LYS A 188 -6.29 -17.46 -5.10
CA LYS A 188 -5.01 -17.03 -4.50
C LYS A 188 -5.23 -16.16 -3.26
N LEU A 189 -6.35 -15.43 -3.21
CA LEU A 189 -6.82 -14.69 -2.06
C LEU A 189 -7.94 -15.46 -1.36
N ASN A 190 -7.63 -16.10 -0.23
CA ASN A 190 -8.64 -16.76 0.59
C ASN A 190 -9.33 -15.75 1.53
N LEU A 191 -10.55 -15.34 1.20
CA LEU A 191 -11.36 -14.42 2.03
C LEU A 191 -11.88 -15.08 3.32
N ASN A 192 -11.97 -16.41 3.35
CA ASN A 192 -12.55 -17.18 4.46
C ASN A 192 -11.50 -17.69 5.45
N ASP A 193 -10.26 -17.17 5.41
CA ASP A 193 -9.21 -17.56 6.35
C ASP A 193 -9.51 -17.02 7.77
N PRO A 194 -9.81 -17.89 8.77
CA PRO A 194 -10.12 -17.44 10.13
C PRO A 194 -8.90 -16.89 10.86
N LYS A 195 -7.66 -17.22 10.42
CA LYS A 195 -6.42 -16.71 10.99
C LYS A 195 -6.11 -15.28 10.54
N TRP A 196 -6.63 -14.88 9.37
CA TRP A 196 -6.43 -13.56 8.79
C TRP A 196 -7.75 -12.95 8.32
N ARG A 197 -8.52 -12.42 9.28
CA ARG A 197 -9.83 -11.80 9.04
C ARG A 197 -9.68 -10.42 8.39
N ILE A 198 -10.46 -10.19 7.34
CA ILE A 198 -10.66 -8.87 6.74
C ILE A 198 -11.92 -8.27 7.38
N TYR A 199 -11.79 -7.12 8.03
CA TYR A 199 -12.92 -6.42 8.63
C TYR A 199 -13.48 -5.42 7.62
N SER A 200 -14.81 -5.41 7.48
CA SER A 200 -15.57 -4.45 6.69
C SER A 200 -16.87 -4.13 7.42
N VAL A 201 -17.61 -3.15 6.91
CA VAL A 201 -19.01 -2.97 7.31
C VAL A 201 -19.78 -4.22 6.90
N ASN A 202 -20.44 -4.85 7.87
CA ASN A 202 -21.34 -5.96 7.61
C ASN A 202 -22.77 -5.43 7.64
N PRO A 203 -23.42 -5.19 6.49
CA PRO A 203 -24.83 -4.84 6.48
C PRO A 203 -25.65 -6.01 7.04
N ASN A 204 -26.88 -5.75 7.47
CA ASN A 204 -27.77 -6.79 7.95
C ASN A 204 -28.85 -7.03 6.88
N HIS A 205 -28.55 -7.91 5.92
CA HIS A 205 -29.48 -8.27 4.86
C HIS A 205 -30.06 -9.68 5.07
N PRO A 206 -31.24 -9.99 4.50
CA PRO A 206 -31.77 -11.35 4.48
C PRO A 206 -30.79 -12.33 3.80
N PRO A 207 -30.82 -13.63 4.13
CA PRO A 207 -30.03 -14.63 3.42
C PRO A 207 -30.30 -14.62 1.91
N GLN A 208 -29.29 -14.99 1.13
CA GLN A 208 -29.46 -15.19 -0.31
C GLN A 208 -30.52 -16.25 -0.61
N TYR A 209 -31.32 -16.02 -1.65
CA TYR A 209 -32.34 -16.97 -2.11
C TYR A 209 -32.17 -17.31 -3.59
N ILE A 210 -31.99 -18.60 -3.87
CA ILE A 210 -31.87 -19.16 -5.22
C ILE A 210 -33.11 -19.99 -5.50
N THR A 211 -33.91 -19.59 -6.49
CA THR A 211 -35.13 -20.31 -6.86
C THR A 211 -34.83 -21.67 -7.50
N PRO A 212 -35.74 -22.67 -7.44
CA PRO A 212 -35.53 -23.98 -8.07
C PRO A 212 -35.26 -23.94 -9.58
N THR A 213 -35.66 -22.88 -10.27
CA THR A 213 -35.46 -22.69 -11.71
C THR A 213 -34.20 -21.91 -12.06
N ALA A 214 -33.51 -21.30 -11.07
CA ALA A 214 -32.30 -20.53 -11.31
C ALA A 214 -31.10 -21.44 -11.62
N ARG A 215 -30.23 -20.98 -12.53
CA ARG A 215 -28.93 -21.58 -12.81
C ARG A 215 -27.84 -20.59 -12.45
N VAL A 216 -26.96 -20.97 -11.53
CA VAL A 216 -25.82 -20.17 -11.07
C VAL A 216 -24.56 -20.99 -11.27
N SER A 217 -23.55 -20.43 -11.93
CA SER A 217 -22.29 -21.12 -12.25
C SER A 217 -21.14 -20.12 -12.25
N GLY A 218 -20.03 -20.46 -11.61
CA GLY A 218 -18.86 -19.57 -11.52
C GLY A 218 -19.22 -18.23 -10.90
N SER A 219 -19.87 -18.23 -9.73
CA SER A 219 -20.37 -17.01 -9.10
C SER A 219 -20.18 -17.04 -7.59
N LEU A 220 -19.91 -15.87 -7.00
CA LEU A 220 -20.05 -15.63 -5.58
C LEU A 220 -21.32 -14.81 -5.37
N VAL A 221 -22.24 -15.34 -4.56
CA VAL A 221 -23.51 -14.71 -4.23
C VAL A 221 -23.44 -14.30 -2.76
N ASN A 222 -23.94 -13.10 -2.47
CA ASN A 222 -23.96 -12.54 -1.12
C ASN A 222 -25.41 -12.40 -0.61
N GLU A 223 -25.57 -12.08 0.67
CA GLU A 223 -26.86 -11.76 1.30
C GLU A 223 -27.60 -10.62 0.57
N GLY A 224 -28.93 -10.61 0.70
CA GLY A 224 -29.83 -9.66 0.04
C GLY A 224 -30.13 -9.97 -1.44
N VAL A 225 -29.48 -10.99 -2.04
CA VAL A 225 -29.69 -11.36 -3.44
C VAL A 225 -30.84 -12.36 -3.60
N TRP A 226 -31.79 -12.04 -4.50
CA TRP A 226 -32.79 -12.96 -5.02
C TRP A 226 -32.46 -13.34 -6.47
N SER A 227 -32.17 -14.61 -6.73
CA SER A 227 -31.93 -15.13 -8.08
C SER A 227 -33.13 -15.91 -8.61
N ALA A 228 -33.88 -15.30 -9.52
CA ALA A 228 -34.97 -15.93 -10.26
C ALA A 228 -34.48 -16.44 -11.62
N GLY A 229 -34.89 -17.65 -12.03
CA GLY A 229 -34.65 -18.14 -13.38
C GLY A 229 -35.39 -17.29 -14.43
N LYS A 230 -34.85 -17.29 -15.66
CA LYS A 230 -35.66 -17.02 -16.86
C LYS A 230 -36.30 -18.31 -17.32
#